data_AF-A0A077PZX7-F1
#
_entry.id   AF-A0A077PZX7-F1
#
_cell.length_a   1.000
_cell.length_b   1.000
_cell.length_c   1.000
_cell.angle_alpha   90.00
_cell.angle_beta   90.00
_cell.angle_gamma   90.00
#
_symmetry.space_group_name_H-M   'P 1'
#
loop_
_entity.id
_entity.type
_entity.pdbx_description
1 polymer ?
#
loop_
_entity_poly.entity_id
_entity_poly.type
_entity_poly.pdbx_seq_one_letter_code
_entity_poly.pdbx_strand_id
1 'polypeptide(L)'
;MHSHLPAGWPWKNKERGVKYSEALLCLRKDELHGNRGVSPVMLWTPDNAAFTYDLGPRKGTDQRSIWERHGYKNPDGSAIKLTSHQLRHLLNTVAQRGDLGQFDIAMWSGRTNIHQNRIYNHISEYEVLDKVKAIPSVVAMMGPLDKVKSHISVTLKDLDAIGEGIAHITEYGFCVHDFSMIPCQKHLDCINCTEQVCVKGDREKLNRLIMQRDTTIIQVSKGVYRNGRRFLWRWAMVCAPKANFRTNGGINPTS
;
A
#
# COMPACT_ATOMS: atom_id res chain seq x y z
N MET A 1 -52.79 16.72 -16.87
CA MET A 1 -51.83 15.70 -16.36
C MET A 1 -50.60 15.51 -17.25
N HIS A 2 -50.70 15.63 -18.58
CA HIS A 2 -49.55 15.51 -19.52
C HIS A 2 -48.61 16.74 -19.59
N SER A 3 -48.99 17.88 -19.01
CA SER A 3 -48.27 19.16 -19.13
C SER A 3 -46.98 19.27 -18.30
N HIS A 4 -46.69 18.29 -17.44
CA HIS A 4 -45.52 18.34 -16.54
C HIS A 4 -44.50 17.23 -16.82
N LEU A 5 -44.71 16.34 -17.79
CA LEU A 5 -43.76 15.25 -18.04
C LEU A 5 -42.41 15.77 -18.56
N PRO A 6 -41.31 15.04 -18.32
CA PRO A 6 -40.00 15.40 -18.85
C PRO A 6 -40.01 15.58 -20.36
N ALA A 7 -39.24 16.54 -20.86
CA ALA A 7 -39.11 16.76 -22.30
C ALA A 7 -38.63 15.48 -22.99
N GLY A 8 -39.36 15.06 -24.04
CA GLY A 8 -39.04 13.84 -24.79
C GLY A 8 -39.64 12.54 -24.21
N TRP A 9 -40.54 12.62 -23.23
CA TRP A 9 -41.27 11.46 -22.68
C TRP A 9 -41.84 10.53 -23.79
N PRO A 10 -41.77 9.18 -23.64
CA PRO A 10 -41.20 8.40 -22.53
C PRO A 10 -39.70 8.09 -22.66
N TRP A 11 -39.00 8.79 -23.55
CA TRP A 11 -37.62 8.49 -23.87
C TRP A 11 -36.66 9.28 -22.98
N LYS A 12 -35.71 8.59 -22.36
CA LYS A 12 -34.55 9.22 -21.75
C LYS A 12 -33.55 9.65 -22.82
N ASN A 13 -33.34 8.77 -23.81
CA ASN A 13 -32.53 9.06 -24.99
C ASN A 13 -33.17 8.38 -26.20
N LYS A 14 -33.79 9.17 -27.08
CA LYS A 14 -34.51 8.66 -28.26
C LYS A 14 -33.56 8.06 -29.30
N GLU A 15 -32.38 8.65 -29.49
CA GLU A 15 -31.39 8.19 -30.48
C GLU A 15 -30.83 6.81 -30.13
N ARG A 16 -30.62 6.56 -28.83
CA ARG A 16 -30.14 5.26 -28.31
C ARG A 16 -31.29 4.30 -28.00
N GLY A 17 -32.54 4.68 -28.25
CA GLY A 17 -33.72 3.85 -28.00
C GLY A 17 -33.97 3.53 -26.52
N VAL A 18 -33.53 4.39 -25.58
CA VAL A 18 -33.64 4.12 -24.14
C VAL A 18 -34.85 4.85 -23.55
N LYS A 19 -35.84 4.08 -23.07
CA LYS A 19 -36.97 4.62 -22.29
C LYS A 19 -36.59 4.87 -20.84
N TYR A 20 -37.36 5.70 -20.14
CA TYR A 20 -37.20 5.87 -18.69
C TYR A 20 -37.39 4.56 -17.91
N SER A 21 -38.26 3.66 -18.38
CA SER A 21 -38.47 2.32 -17.80
C SER A 21 -37.28 1.37 -17.96
N GLU A 22 -36.39 1.64 -18.91
CA GLU A 22 -35.21 0.81 -19.22
C GLU A 22 -33.91 1.47 -18.71
N ALA A 23 -34.04 2.63 -18.06
CA ALA A 23 -32.88 3.33 -17.52
C ALA A 23 -32.34 2.58 -16.28
N LEU A 24 -31.01 2.44 -16.21
CA LEU A 24 -30.32 1.84 -15.07
C LEU A 24 -30.71 2.47 -13.72
N LEU A 25 -31.00 3.78 -13.74
CA LEU A 25 -31.44 4.53 -12.58
C LEU A 25 -32.40 5.63 -13.01
N CYS A 26 -33.57 5.66 -12.37
CA CYS A 26 -34.57 6.71 -12.47
C CYS A 26 -35.16 6.94 -11.08
N LEU A 27 -35.24 8.21 -10.68
CA LEU A 27 -35.69 8.65 -9.36
C LEU A 27 -36.87 9.60 -9.53
N ARG A 28 -37.59 9.84 -8.44
CA ARG A 28 -38.56 10.92 -8.38
C ARG A 28 -37.84 12.25 -8.27
N LYS A 29 -38.45 13.30 -8.82
CA LYS A 29 -37.91 14.65 -8.71
C LYS A 29 -37.84 15.05 -7.23
N ASP A 30 -36.70 15.65 -6.86
CA ASP A 30 -36.37 16.08 -5.49
C ASP A 30 -36.26 14.94 -4.46
N GLU A 31 -36.20 13.67 -4.88
CA GLU A 31 -36.07 12.51 -3.98
C GLU A 31 -34.79 12.50 -3.14
N LEU A 32 -33.70 13.05 -3.67
CA LEU A 32 -32.43 13.19 -2.97
C LEU A 32 -32.28 14.56 -2.28
N HIS A 33 -33.28 15.43 -2.34
CA HIS A 33 -33.16 16.78 -1.81
C HIS A 33 -33.46 16.81 -0.30
N GLY A 34 -32.56 17.39 0.50
CA GLY A 34 -32.75 17.44 1.96
C GLY A 34 -33.86 18.37 2.47
N ASN A 35 -34.33 19.32 1.65
CA ASN A 35 -35.18 20.44 2.08
C ASN A 35 -36.45 20.60 1.22
N ARG A 36 -36.58 19.85 0.12
CA ARG A 36 -37.75 19.90 -0.77
C ARG A 36 -38.52 18.59 -0.68
N GLY A 37 -39.84 18.68 -0.80
CA GLY A 37 -40.71 17.50 -0.85
C GLY A 37 -40.55 16.73 -2.17
N VAL A 38 -40.58 15.41 -2.08
CA VAL A 38 -40.46 14.52 -3.25
C VAL A 38 -41.71 14.64 -4.12
N SER A 39 -41.52 14.80 -5.43
CA SER A 39 -42.64 14.81 -6.36
C SER A 39 -43.17 13.38 -6.58
N PRO A 40 -44.48 13.12 -6.43
CA PRO A 40 -45.03 11.78 -6.59
C PRO A 40 -45.13 11.32 -8.05
N VAL A 41 -45.11 12.25 -9.01
CA VAL A 41 -45.40 11.97 -10.43
C VAL A 41 -44.22 12.30 -11.35
N MET A 42 -43.33 13.19 -10.94
CA MET A 42 -42.23 13.65 -11.78
C MET A 42 -41.05 12.69 -11.68
N LEU A 43 -40.62 12.18 -12.83
CA LEU A 43 -39.39 11.39 -12.94
C LEU A 43 -38.20 12.29 -13.27
N TRP A 44 -37.05 11.90 -12.75
CA TRP A 44 -35.76 12.56 -12.91
C TRP A 44 -34.65 11.51 -12.99
N THR A 45 -33.60 11.83 -13.73
CA THR A 45 -32.40 10.99 -13.79
C THR A 45 -31.24 11.80 -13.23
N PRO A 46 -30.56 11.32 -12.18
CA PRO A 46 -29.40 12.01 -11.65
C PRO A 46 -28.31 12.10 -12.72
N ASP A 47 -27.68 13.27 -12.78
CA ASP A 47 -26.50 13.51 -13.60
C ASP A 47 -25.22 13.40 -12.73
N ASN A 48 -24.06 13.53 -13.37
CA ASN A 48 -22.78 13.45 -12.67
C ASN A 48 -22.65 14.52 -11.58
N ALA A 49 -23.24 15.70 -11.80
CA ALA A 49 -23.21 16.81 -10.86
C ALA A 49 -24.03 16.49 -9.61
N ALA A 50 -25.26 15.99 -9.75
CA ALA A 50 -26.11 15.58 -8.65
C ALA A 50 -25.43 14.54 -7.77
N PHE A 51 -24.78 13.54 -8.36
CA PHE A 51 -24.03 12.54 -7.59
C PHE A 51 -22.81 13.14 -6.88
N THR A 52 -22.05 13.98 -7.57
CA THR A 52 -20.85 14.62 -6.99
C THR A 52 -21.19 15.55 -5.83
N TYR A 53 -22.30 16.28 -5.94
CA TYR A 53 -22.78 17.17 -4.87
C TYR A 53 -23.30 16.41 -3.66
N ASP A 54 -23.80 15.20 -3.86
CA ASP A 54 -24.34 14.40 -2.77
C ASP A 54 -23.28 13.67 -1.96
N LEU A 55 -22.08 13.45 -2.53
CA LEU A 55 -20.98 12.71 -1.89
C LEU A 55 -20.13 13.51 -0.91
N GLY A 56 -20.37 14.81 -0.73
CA GLY A 56 -19.65 15.60 0.25
C GLY A 56 -20.20 17.01 0.49
N PRO A 57 -19.77 17.65 1.58
CA PRO A 57 -20.27 18.96 1.98
C PRO A 57 -19.83 20.05 0.99
N ARG A 58 -20.73 20.98 0.68
CA ARG A 58 -20.48 22.12 -0.18
C ARG A 58 -20.59 23.42 0.60
N LYS A 59 -19.53 24.23 0.56
CA LYS A 59 -19.49 25.54 1.21
C LYS A 59 -20.43 26.50 0.45
N GLY A 60 -21.30 27.19 1.18
CA GLY A 60 -22.16 28.26 0.64
C GLY A 60 -23.50 27.78 0.03
N THR A 61 -23.90 26.52 0.23
CA THR A 61 -25.19 26.01 -0.21
C THR A 61 -25.88 25.25 0.92
N ASP A 62 -27.20 25.38 1.04
CA ASP A 62 -28.03 24.68 2.05
C ASP A 62 -28.33 23.21 1.66
N GLN A 63 -27.54 22.63 0.75
CA GLN A 63 -27.69 21.24 0.36
C GLN A 63 -26.84 20.35 1.27
N ARG A 64 -27.51 19.40 1.94
CA ARG A 64 -26.88 18.37 2.76
C ARG A 64 -26.49 17.18 1.91
N SER A 65 -25.26 16.71 2.10
CA SER A 65 -24.76 15.46 1.51
C SER A 65 -25.49 14.23 2.07
N ILE A 66 -25.37 13.09 1.39
CA ILE A 66 -25.93 11.80 1.84
C ILE A 66 -25.44 11.44 3.25
N TRP A 67 -24.18 11.73 3.57
CA TRP A 67 -23.58 11.46 4.87
C TRP A 67 -24.26 12.27 5.97
N GLU A 68 -24.46 13.56 5.73
CA GLU A 68 -25.11 14.47 6.68
C GLU A 68 -26.59 14.13 6.87
N ARG A 69 -27.29 13.73 5.80
CA ARG A 69 -28.70 13.30 5.89
C ARG A 69 -28.89 12.06 6.77
N HIS A 70 -27.92 11.15 6.76
CA HIS A 70 -27.98 9.90 7.54
C HIS A 70 -27.16 9.93 8.84
N GLY A 71 -26.54 11.07 9.18
CA GLY A 71 -25.79 11.24 10.44
C GLY A 71 -24.41 10.59 10.46
N TYR A 72 -23.83 10.26 9.30
CA TYR A 72 -22.47 9.71 9.21
C TYR A 72 -21.41 10.80 9.28
N LYS A 73 -20.38 10.55 10.10
CA LYS A 73 -19.21 11.41 10.29
C LYS A 73 -17.94 10.56 10.31
N ASN A 74 -16.80 11.18 10.02
CA ASN A 74 -15.51 10.55 10.23
C ASN A 74 -15.26 10.30 11.75
N PRO A 75 -14.32 9.42 12.11
CA PRO A 75 -13.98 9.15 13.53
C PRO A 75 -13.51 10.38 14.31
N ASP A 76 -12.97 11.39 13.62
CA ASP A 76 -12.56 12.69 14.18
C ASP A 76 -13.72 13.69 14.31
N GLY A 77 -14.95 13.29 13.95
CA GLY A 77 -16.14 14.13 13.95
C GLY A 77 -16.27 15.05 12.74
N SER A 78 -15.33 15.02 11.79
CA SER A 78 -15.39 15.83 10.57
C SER A 78 -16.42 15.30 9.56
N ALA A 79 -16.88 16.17 8.67
CA ALA A 79 -17.82 15.80 7.61
C ALA A 79 -17.15 14.91 6.56
N ILE A 80 -17.83 13.84 6.16
CA ILE A 80 -17.32 12.89 5.16
C ILE A 80 -17.38 13.54 3.78
N LYS A 81 -16.28 13.44 3.04
CA LYS A 81 -16.21 13.84 1.63
C LYS A 81 -15.60 12.70 0.83
N LEU A 82 -16.36 12.24 -0.17
CA LEU A 82 -15.93 11.19 -1.08
C LEU A 82 -15.96 11.71 -2.52
N THR A 83 -15.02 11.26 -3.34
CA THR A 83 -15.02 11.51 -4.78
C THR A 83 -15.37 10.23 -5.55
N SER A 84 -15.92 10.38 -6.75
CA SER A 84 -16.21 9.25 -7.63
C SER A 84 -14.98 8.42 -7.98
N HIS A 85 -13.81 9.07 -8.10
CA HIS A 85 -12.54 8.38 -8.35
C HIS A 85 -12.13 7.49 -7.17
N GLN A 86 -12.34 7.92 -5.92
CA GLN A 86 -12.01 7.11 -4.73
C GLN A 86 -12.79 5.78 -4.71
N LEU A 87 -14.07 5.78 -5.09
CA LEU A 87 -14.85 4.55 -5.25
C LEU A 87 -14.26 3.64 -6.34
N ARG A 88 -13.84 4.22 -7.46
CA ARG A 88 -13.18 3.46 -8.54
C ARG A 88 -11.84 2.86 -8.10
N HIS A 89 -11.06 3.58 -7.30
CA HIS A 89 -9.84 3.04 -6.69
C HIS A 89 -10.15 1.87 -5.76
N LEU A 90 -11.11 2.03 -4.85
CA LEU A 90 -11.53 0.98 -3.92
C LEU A 90 -11.97 -0.29 -4.66
N LEU A 91 -12.82 -0.16 -5.68
CA LEU A 91 -13.30 -1.30 -6.48
C LEU A 91 -12.17 -2.04 -7.18
N ASN A 92 -11.19 -1.32 -7.76
CA ASN A 92 -10.03 -1.95 -8.36
C ASN A 92 -9.16 -2.67 -7.32
N THR A 93 -8.95 -2.08 -6.15
CA THR A 93 -8.20 -2.74 -5.06
C THR A 93 -8.91 -4.02 -4.60
N VAL A 94 -10.24 -4.01 -4.44
CA VAL A 94 -11.02 -5.21 -4.09
C VAL A 94 -10.93 -6.28 -5.18
N ALA A 95 -11.01 -5.89 -6.45
CA ALA A 95 -10.86 -6.83 -7.57
C ALA A 95 -9.46 -7.48 -7.60
N GLN A 96 -8.41 -6.68 -7.41
CA GLN A 96 -7.03 -7.19 -7.35
C GLN A 96 -6.78 -8.05 -6.11
N ARG A 97 -7.50 -7.80 -5.00
CA ARG A 97 -7.48 -8.68 -3.81
C ARG A 97 -8.09 -10.03 -4.11
N GLY A 98 -9.19 -10.08 -4.85
CA GLY A 98 -9.85 -11.32 -5.30
C GLY A 98 -9.14 -12.05 -6.45
N ASP A 99 -7.86 -11.79 -6.69
CA ASP A 99 -7.03 -12.42 -7.73
C ASP A 99 -7.59 -12.33 -9.16
N LEU A 100 -8.40 -11.31 -9.45
CA LEU A 100 -8.79 -11.02 -10.83
C LEU A 100 -7.56 -10.61 -11.66
N GLY A 101 -7.44 -11.17 -12.85
CA GLY A 101 -6.39 -10.83 -13.80
C GLY A 101 -6.43 -9.35 -14.19
N GLN A 102 -5.28 -8.78 -14.50
CA GLN A 102 -5.19 -7.37 -14.95
C GLN A 102 -6.01 -7.11 -16.22
N PHE A 103 -6.13 -8.11 -17.08
CA PHE A 103 -6.98 -8.05 -18.26
C PHE A 103 -8.47 -7.98 -17.89
N ASP A 104 -8.94 -8.86 -17.01
CA ASP A 104 -10.34 -8.88 -16.58
C ASP A 104 -10.73 -7.60 -15.85
N ILE A 105 -9.83 -7.06 -15.03
CA ILE A 105 -10.01 -5.76 -14.37
C ILE A 105 -10.11 -4.64 -15.41
N ALA A 106 -9.27 -4.65 -16.45
CA ALA A 106 -9.34 -3.65 -17.51
C ALA A 106 -10.67 -3.74 -18.28
N MET A 107 -11.10 -4.96 -18.62
CA MET A 107 -12.37 -5.22 -19.30
C MET A 107 -13.57 -4.78 -18.46
N TRP A 108 -13.65 -5.22 -17.20
CA TRP A 108 -14.72 -4.89 -16.27
C TRP A 108 -14.79 -3.38 -15.97
N SER A 109 -13.63 -2.72 -15.92
CA SER A 109 -13.56 -1.27 -15.69
C SER A 109 -13.73 -0.42 -16.96
N GLY A 110 -13.87 -1.04 -18.13
CA GLY A 110 -14.07 -0.37 -19.43
C GLY A 110 -12.83 0.35 -19.97
N ARG A 111 -11.62 -0.13 -19.64
CA ARG A 111 -10.36 0.46 -20.09
C ARG A 111 -9.96 -0.07 -21.45
N THR A 112 -9.49 0.81 -22.32
CA THR A 112 -8.86 0.43 -23.60
C THR A 112 -7.40 0.01 -23.44
N ASN A 113 -6.74 0.40 -22.34
CA ASN A 113 -5.33 0.11 -22.09
C ASN A 113 -5.12 -0.43 -20.66
N ILE A 114 -4.53 -1.63 -20.56
CA ILE A 114 -4.24 -2.36 -19.32
C ILE A 114 -3.25 -1.59 -18.42
N HIS A 115 -2.33 -0.82 -19.00
CA HIS A 115 -1.33 -0.05 -18.24
C HIS A 115 -1.98 1.01 -17.34
N GLN A 116 -3.22 1.43 -17.61
CA GLN A 116 -3.97 2.32 -16.74
C GLN A 116 -4.31 1.69 -15.39
N ASN A 117 -4.29 0.36 -15.25
CA ASN A 117 -4.58 -0.32 -13.97
C ASN A 117 -3.57 0.03 -12.87
N ARG A 118 -2.32 0.33 -13.23
CA ARG A 118 -1.24 0.62 -12.26
C ARG A 118 -1.51 1.87 -11.42
N ILE A 119 -2.16 2.89 -11.99
CA ILE A 119 -2.51 4.15 -11.32
C ILE A 119 -3.56 3.91 -10.22
N TYR A 120 -4.32 2.82 -10.31
CA TYR A 120 -5.41 2.48 -9.40
C TYR A 120 -5.07 1.31 -8.46
N ASN A 121 -3.85 0.77 -8.55
CA ASN A 121 -3.38 -0.28 -7.67
C ASN A 121 -2.87 0.34 -6.36
N HIS A 122 -3.58 0.08 -5.28
CA HIS A 122 -3.15 0.44 -3.92
C HIS A 122 -2.89 -0.79 -3.04
N ILE A 123 -2.69 -1.97 -3.65
CA ILE A 123 -2.18 -3.13 -2.92
C ILE A 123 -0.78 -2.79 -2.40
N SER A 124 -0.58 -3.04 -1.11
CA SER A 124 0.72 -2.83 -0.48
C SER A 124 1.73 -3.89 -0.91
N GLU A 125 3.02 -3.56 -0.90
CA GLU A 125 4.09 -4.54 -1.19
C GLU A 125 4.01 -5.76 -0.28
N TYR A 126 3.65 -5.57 1.00
CA TYR A 126 3.45 -6.66 1.96
C TYR A 126 2.33 -7.61 1.54
N GLU A 127 1.22 -7.07 1.04
CA GLU A 127 0.07 -7.86 0.59
C GLU A 127 0.41 -8.64 -0.70
N VAL A 128 1.26 -8.08 -1.58
CA VAL A 128 1.84 -8.83 -2.71
C VAL A 128 2.76 -9.94 -2.22
N LEU A 129 3.63 -9.67 -1.24
CA LEU A 129 4.52 -10.67 -0.66
C LEU A 129 3.77 -11.81 0.01
N ASP A 130 2.66 -11.52 0.69
CA ASP A 130 1.82 -12.55 1.31
C ASP A 130 1.15 -13.44 0.25
N LYS A 131 0.72 -12.85 -0.87
CA LYS A 131 0.23 -13.62 -2.04
C LYS A 131 1.32 -14.51 -2.64
N VAL A 132 2.55 -13.99 -2.79
CA VAL A 132 3.68 -14.78 -3.31
C VAL A 132 4.04 -15.91 -2.34
N LYS A 133 4.07 -15.64 -1.03
CA LYS A 133 4.30 -16.67 0.01
C LYS A 133 3.23 -17.76 0.01
N ALA A 134 1.99 -17.41 -0.33
CA ALA A 134 0.88 -18.34 -0.41
C ALA A 134 0.96 -19.31 -1.60
N ILE A 135 1.90 -19.12 -2.54
CA ILE A 135 2.11 -20.01 -3.70
C ILE A 135 3.34 -20.90 -3.41
N PRO A 136 3.16 -22.16 -2.96
CA PRO A 136 4.26 -22.99 -2.50
C PRO A 136 5.28 -23.34 -3.59
N SER A 137 4.84 -23.47 -4.84
CA SER A 137 5.70 -23.78 -5.98
C SER A 137 6.69 -22.64 -6.30
N VAL A 138 6.24 -21.39 -6.19
CA VAL A 138 7.10 -20.21 -6.41
C VAL A 138 8.12 -20.11 -5.30
N VAL A 139 7.71 -20.28 -4.04
CA VAL A 139 8.61 -20.26 -2.89
C VAL A 139 9.63 -21.42 -2.95
N ALA A 140 9.24 -22.59 -3.43
CA ALA A 140 10.15 -23.73 -3.59
C ALA A 140 11.22 -23.53 -4.67
N MET A 141 10.94 -22.72 -5.70
CA MET A 141 11.90 -22.39 -6.77
C MET A 141 12.88 -21.28 -6.39
N MET A 142 12.63 -20.52 -5.32
CA MET A 142 13.51 -19.43 -4.89
C MET A 142 14.73 -19.97 -4.13
N GLY A 143 15.92 -19.51 -4.52
CA GLY A 143 17.15 -19.78 -3.77
C GLY A 143 17.14 -19.10 -2.40
N PRO A 144 17.95 -19.54 -1.43
CA PRO A 144 18.02 -18.94 -0.09
C PRO A 144 18.33 -17.44 -0.09
N LEU A 145 19.23 -16.99 -0.97
CA LEU A 145 19.53 -15.56 -1.15
C LEU A 145 18.31 -14.76 -1.63
N ASP A 146 17.52 -15.31 -2.55
CA ASP A 146 16.31 -14.66 -3.05
C ASP A 146 15.22 -14.62 -1.98
N LYS A 147 15.08 -15.70 -1.19
CA LYS A 147 14.19 -15.72 -0.01
C LYS A 147 14.57 -14.64 1.00
N VAL A 148 15.87 -14.47 1.29
CA VAL A 148 16.36 -13.41 2.20
C VAL A 148 16.04 -12.02 1.65
N LYS A 149 16.32 -11.77 0.35
CA LYS A 149 16.00 -10.48 -0.30
C LYS A 149 14.50 -10.17 -0.29
N SER A 150 13.66 -11.19 -0.39
CA SER A 150 12.19 -11.06 -0.38
C SER A 150 11.57 -11.15 1.03
N HIS A 151 12.37 -11.11 2.09
CA HIS A 151 11.89 -11.22 3.48
C HIS A 151 11.06 -12.50 3.74
N ILE A 152 11.42 -13.60 3.06
CA ILE A 152 10.87 -14.94 3.23
C ILE A 152 11.82 -15.73 4.13
N SER A 153 11.27 -16.52 5.06
CA SER A 153 12.07 -17.38 5.93
C SER A 153 12.75 -18.48 5.14
N VAL A 154 14.05 -18.65 5.36
CA VAL A 154 14.83 -19.75 4.80
C VAL A 154 14.73 -20.95 5.74
N THR A 155 14.45 -22.14 5.19
CA THR A 155 14.38 -23.41 5.93
C THR A 155 15.66 -24.24 5.74
N LEU A 156 15.90 -25.25 6.59
CA LEU A 156 17.09 -26.11 6.46
C LEU A 156 17.15 -26.86 5.13
N LYS A 157 16.01 -27.30 4.60
CA LYS A 157 15.92 -27.93 3.27
C LYS A 157 16.38 -26.99 2.14
N ASP A 158 16.17 -25.68 2.32
CA ASP A 158 16.63 -24.69 1.35
C ASP A 158 18.15 -24.54 1.38
N LEU A 159 18.79 -24.73 2.53
CA LEU A 159 20.26 -24.74 2.66
C LEU A 159 20.86 -26.02 2.11
N ASP A 160 20.26 -27.18 2.41
CA ASP A 160 20.74 -28.48 1.93
C ASP A 160 20.76 -28.54 0.40
N ALA A 161 19.84 -27.84 -0.27
CA ALA A 161 19.77 -27.75 -1.73
C ALA A 161 20.92 -26.95 -2.38
N ILE A 162 21.64 -26.10 -1.63
CA ILE A 162 22.81 -25.37 -2.13
C ILE A 162 24.04 -26.29 -2.24
N GLY A 163 24.07 -27.40 -1.48
CA GLY A 163 25.24 -28.26 -1.35
C GLY A 163 26.25 -27.77 -0.30
N GLU A 164 27.37 -28.47 -0.16
CA GLU A 164 28.43 -28.15 0.81
C GLU A 164 29.19 -26.88 0.37
N GLY A 165 28.76 -25.73 0.89
CA GLY A 165 29.50 -24.46 0.78
C GLY A 165 30.34 -24.21 2.03
N ILE A 166 31.59 -23.77 1.86
CA ILE A 166 32.44 -23.32 2.98
C ILE A 166 31.95 -21.93 3.41
N ALA A 167 31.17 -21.86 4.49
CA ALA A 167 30.80 -20.59 5.12
C ALA A 167 31.88 -20.17 6.11
N HIS A 168 32.56 -19.05 5.85
CA HIS A 168 33.55 -18.51 6.79
C HIS A 168 32.83 -17.80 7.94
N ILE A 169 32.97 -18.30 9.17
CA ILE A 169 32.36 -17.69 10.35
C ILE A 169 33.04 -16.35 10.63
N THR A 170 32.26 -15.27 10.68
CA THR A 170 32.75 -13.93 11.00
C THR A 170 32.31 -13.52 12.40
N GLU A 171 32.88 -12.42 12.91
CA GLU A 171 32.56 -11.89 14.24
C GLU A 171 31.05 -11.58 14.42
N TYR A 172 30.37 -11.20 13.33
CA TYR A 172 28.97 -10.77 13.34
C TYR A 172 27.99 -11.82 12.78
N GLY A 173 28.50 -12.93 12.24
CA GLY A 173 27.66 -13.93 11.60
C GLY A 173 28.48 -14.96 10.83
N PHE A 174 28.30 -14.97 9.52
CA PHE A 174 29.10 -15.76 8.59
C PHE A 174 29.15 -15.07 7.21
N CYS A 175 30.13 -15.43 6.42
CA CYS A 175 30.36 -14.94 5.06
C CYS A 175 29.99 -16.04 4.06
N VAL A 176 29.25 -15.67 3.00
CA VAL A 176 28.89 -16.56 1.88
C VAL A 176 29.79 -16.38 0.65
N HIS A 177 30.90 -15.66 0.79
CA HIS A 177 31.87 -15.45 -0.28
C HIS A 177 32.51 -16.77 -0.73
N ASP A 178 32.62 -16.96 -2.04
CA ASP A 178 33.28 -18.14 -2.61
C ASP A 178 34.81 -17.95 -2.60
N PHE A 179 35.43 -18.40 -1.51
CA PHE A 179 36.87 -18.36 -1.33
C PHE A 179 37.64 -19.30 -2.25
N SER A 180 36.97 -20.23 -2.95
CA SER A 180 37.63 -21.14 -3.89
C SER A 180 38.02 -20.45 -5.20
N MET A 181 37.24 -19.44 -5.61
CA MET A 181 37.48 -18.71 -6.87
C MET A 181 38.31 -17.46 -6.69
N ILE A 182 38.02 -16.64 -5.67
CA ILE A 182 38.63 -15.31 -5.51
C ILE A 182 38.87 -15.03 -4.02
N PRO A 183 40.00 -14.44 -3.61
CA PRO A 183 40.17 -13.98 -2.22
C PRO A 183 39.30 -12.75 -1.90
N CYS A 184 38.87 -12.61 -0.64
CA CYS A 184 38.00 -11.49 -0.23
C CYS A 184 38.68 -10.12 -0.43
N GLN A 185 38.07 -9.27 -1.26
CA GLN A 185 38.55 -7.91 -1.54
C GLN A 185 38.19 -6.89 -0.44
N LYS A 186 37.25 -7.24 0.44
CA LYS A 186 36.75 -6.38 1.53
C LYS A 186 37.46 -6.61 2.86
N HIS A 187 38.47 -7.47 2.89
CA HIS A 187 39.26 -7.90 4.05
C HIS A 187 39.00 -7.12 5.37
N LEU A 188 38.43 -7.83 6.37
CA LEU A 188 38.06 -7.32 7.70
C LEU A 188 36.96 -6.24 7.76
N ASP A 189 36.50 -5.70 6.63
CA ASP A 189 35.36 -4.78 6.55
C ASP A 189 34.03 -5.53 6.34
N CYS A 190 33.82 -6.59 7.12
CA CYS A 190 32.67 -7.50 6.94
C CYS A 190 31.33 -6.78 7.17
N ILE A 191 31.27 -5.77 8.02
CA ILE A 191 30.03 -5.06 8.35
C ILE A 191 29.48 -4.24 7.17
N ASN A 192 30.36 -3.80 6.27
CA ASN A 192 30.00 -3.07 5.05
C ASN A 192 29.94 -3.98 3.81
N CYS A 193 30.11 -5.28 3.99
CA CYS A 193 30.06 -6.25 2.90
C CYS A 193 28.63 -6.74 2.64
N THR A 194 28.26 -6.86 1.36
CA THR A 194 26.94 -7.38 0.95
C THR A 194 26.79 -8.90 1.15
N GLU A 195 27.91 -9.60 1.30
CA GLU A 195 27.99 -11.07 1.46
C GLU A 195 28.05 -11.50 2.94
N GLN A 196 28.02 -10.54 3.87
CA GLN A 196 27.93 -10.81 5.30
C GLN A 196 26.49 -11.10 5.69
N VAL A 197 26.25 -12.28 6.27
CA VAL A 197 24.94 -12.73 6.72
C VAL A 197 24.91 -12.80 8.25
N CYS A 198 23.87 -12.22 8.85
CA CYS A 198 23.64 -12.26 10.30
C CYS A 198 22.63 -13.36 10.66
N VAL A 199 22.93 -14.14 11.69
CA VAL A 199 22.04 -15.22 12.18
C VAL A 199 21.02 -14.62 13.15
N LYS A 200 19.73 -14.76 12.84
CA LYS A 200 18.65 -14.29 13.73
C LYS A 200 18.60 -15.17 14.98
N GLY A 201 18.63 -14.55 16.16
CA GLY A 201 18.54 -15.24 17.45
C GLY A 201 19.89 -15.48 18.15
N ASP A 202 21.01 -15.22 17.48
CA ASP A 202 22.34 -15.27 18.10
C ASP A 202 22.59 -14.01 18.95
N ARG A 203 22.48 -14.17 20.27
CA ARG A 203 22.58 -13.06 21.24
C ARG A 203 23.99 -12.50 21.33
N GLU A 204 25.02 -13.34 21.20
CA GLU A 204 26.40 -12.88 21.34
C GLU A 204 26.82 -12.02 20.16
N LYS A 205 26.55 -12.49 18.93
CA LYS A 205 26.88 -11.74 17.71
C LYS A 205 26.08 -10.45 17.61
N LEU A 206 24.82 -10.47 18.07
CA LEU A 206 24.01 -9.26 18.19
C LEU A 206 24.63 -8.24 19.14
N ASN A 207 25.11 -8.68 20.32
CA ASN A 207 25.76 -7.78 21.27
C ASN A 207 27.03 -7.15 20.68
N ARG A 208 27.83 -7.91 19.91
CA ARG A 208 29.02 -7.38 19.21
C ARG A 208 28.65 -6.31 18.18
N LEU A 209 27.58 -6.51 17.41
CA LEU A 209 27.06 -5.51 16.47
C LEU A 209 26.59 -4.23 17.18
N ILE A 210 25.90 -4.37 18.32
CA ILE A 210 25.46 -3.24 19.14
C ILE A 210 26.68 -2.47 19.67
N MET A 211 27.69 -3.16 20.18
CA MET A 211 28.91 -2.55 20.70
C MET A 211 29.68 -1.79 19.61
N GLN A 212 29.78 -2.35 18.41
CA GLN A 212 30.39 -1.68 17.26
C GLN A 212 29.63 -0.42 16.84
N ARG A 213 28.29 -0.48 16.80
CA ARG A 213 27.44 0.67 16.52
C ARG A 213 27.69 1.79 17.52
N ASP A 214 27.66 1.48 18.80
CA ASP A 214 27.77 2.48 19.87
C ASP A 214 29.15 3.13 19.87
N THR A 215 30.21 2.32 19.67
CA THR A 215 31.58 2.82 19.50
C THR A 215 31.69 3.77 18.31
N THR A 216 31.10 3.40 17.16
CA THR A 216 31.12 4.22 15.95
C THR A 216 30.40 5.55 16.16
N ILE A 217 29.25 5.56 16.83
CA ILE A 217 28.50 6.79 17.16
C ILE A 217 29.36 7.73 18.00
N ILE A 218 30.08 7.21 19.00
CA ILE A 218 30.98 7.99 19.85
C ILE A 218 32.16 8.56 19.04
N GLN A 219 32.75 7.77 18.13
CA GLN A 219 33.86 8.24 17.29
C GLN A 219 33.40 9.35 16.32
N VAL A 220 32.23 9.18 15.72
CA VAL A 220 31.63 10.19 14.83
C VAL A 220 31.29 11.47 15.61
N SER A 221 30.72 11.37 16.81
CA SER A 221 30.39 12.55 17.62
C SER A 221 31.65 13.33 18.03
N LYS A 222 32.75 12.64 18.35
CA LYS A 222 34.07 13.26 18.59
C LYS A 222 34.66 13.89 17.33
N GLY A 223 34.49 13.27 16.17
CA GLY A 223 34.94 13.78 14.87
C GLY A 223 34.20 15.05 14.43
N VAL A 224 32.90 15.16 14.73
CA VAL A 224 32.08 16.36 14.45
C VAL A 224 32.56 17.57 15.27
N TYR A 225 33.07 17.34 16.49
CA TYR A 225 33.59 18.41 17.35
C TYR A 225 34.93 18.98 16.87
N ARG A 226 35.76 18.18 16.18
CA ARG A 226 37.14 18.57 15.83
C ARG A 226 37.26 19.41 14.56
N ASN A 227 36.23 19.44 13.71
CA ASN A 227 36.30 20.06 12.38
C ASN A 227 35.45 21.33 12.19
N GLY A 228 34.87 21.88 13.27
CA GLY A 228 34.30 23.25 13.29
C GLY A 228 33.26 23.56 12.19
N ARG A 229 32.71 22.55 11.51
CA ARG A 229 31.72 22.71 10.45
C ARG A 229 30.54 21.82 10.74
N ARG A 230 29.46 22.48 11.15
CA ARG A 230 28.14 21.91 11.41
C ARG A 230 27.49 21.48 10.08
N PHE A 231 28.01 20.40 9.47
CA PHE A 231 27.34 19.70 8.38
C PHE A 231 26.39 18.66 8.99
N LEU A 232 25.20 19.12 9.40
CA LEU A 232 24.06 18.21 9.35
C LEU A 232 23.86 17.81 7.87
N TRP A 233 23.45 16.55 7.65
CA TRP A 233 22.92 15.99 6.40
C TRP A 233 23.89 15.35 5.40
N ARG A 234 24.59 14.27 5.80
CA ARG A 234 24.96 13.22 4.82
C ARG A 234 24.85 11.77 5.31
N TRP A 235 24.74 11.55 6.63
CA TRP A 235 24.55 10.19 7.18
C TRP A 235 23.11 9.65 7.10
N ALA A 236 22.10 10.53 7.04
CA ALA A 236 20.70 10.11 6.96
C ALA A 236 20.32 9.44 5.61
N MET A 237 21.15 9.57 4.56
CA MET A 237 20.82 9.02 3.23
C MET A 237 21.41 7.64 2.93
N VAL A 238 22.43 7.17 3.64
CA VAL A 238 23.14 5.93 3.24
C VAL A 238 22.78 4.71 4.10
N CYS A 239 22.40 4.89 5.38
CA CYS A 239 22.26 3.75 6.31
C CYS A 239 20.85 3.54 6.90
N ALA A 240 19.85 4.33 6.52
CA ALA A 240 18.49 4.23 7.05
C ALA A 240 17.65 2.99 6.64
N PRO A 241 17.95 2.14 5.62
CA PRO A 241 16.99 1.09 5.25
C PRO A 241 17.01 -0.17 6.13
N LYS A 242 17.97 -0.38 7.03
CA LYS A 242 18.11 -1.68 7.74
C LYS A 242 17.66 -1.70 9.20
N ALA A 243 17.13 -0.60 9.74
CA ALA A 243 16.69 -0.52 11.13
C ALA A 243 15.20 -0.12 11.24
N ASN A 244 14.30 -0.97 10.77
CA ASN A 244 12.88 -0.89 11.15
C ASN A 244 12.61 -1.93 12.25
N PHE A 245 12.89 -1.56 13.51
CA PHE A 245 12.37 -2.27 14.67
C PHE A 245 11.13 -1.53 15.19
N ARG A 246 9.96 -2.16 15.01
CA ARG A 246 8.73 -1.82 15.73
C ARG A 246 8.98 -2.02 17.23
N THR A 247 8.88 -0.96 18.00
CA THR A 247 8.72 -1.02 19.46
C THR A 247 7.25 -1.33 19.77
N ASN A 248 6.98 -2.54 20.28
CA ASN A 248 5.70 -2.88 20.92
C ASN A 248 5.98 -3.22 22.39
N GLY A 249 5.29 -2.51 23.31
CA GLY A 249 5.20 -2.79 24.74
C GLY A 249 6.45 -2.35 25.53
N GLY A 250 6.42 -1.41 26.48
CA GLY A 250 5.33 -1.03 27.38
C GLY A 250 5.42 -1.83 28.69
N ILE A 251 6.49 -1.63 29.47
CA ILE A 251 6.54 -2.01 30.89
C ILE A 251 7.27 -0.89 31.64
N ASN A 252 6.53 -0.15 32.47
CA ASN A 252 7.06 0.76 33.48
C ASN A 252 7.66 -0.06 34.65
N PRO A 253 8.76 0.38 35.26
CA PRO A 253 9.35 -0.28 36.41
C PRO A 253 8.63 0.15 37.69
N THR A 254 8.38 -0.77 38.61
CA THR A 254 8.51 -0.65 40.09
C THR A 254 7.68 -1.73 40.81
N SER A 255 8.36 -2.79 41.25
CA SER A 255 8.46 -3.23 42.66
C SER A 255 9.53 -4.32 42.74
#